data_AF-A0A923CNS3-F1
#
_entry.id   AF-A0A923CNS3-F1
#
_cell.length_a   1.000
_cell.length_b   1.000
_cell.length_c   1.000
_cell.angle_alpha   90.00
_cell.angle_beta   90.00
_cell.angle_gamma   90.00
#
_symmetry.space_group_name_H-M   'P 1'
#
loop_
_entity.id
_entity.type
_entity.pdbx_description
1 polymer ?
#
loop_
_entity_poly.entity_id
_entity_poly.type
_entity_poly.pdbx_seq_one_letter_code
_entity_poly.pdbx_strand_id
1 'polypeptide(L)'
;MPHDGRPIALSPTQRMLISTMLDELAPARPDLARQAASARAISNCDCGCPSIDIVTAPQSALLVTDASRDTPPLDDVDLFAFSPDGGLYAVVSVRNGQLTELDCTSHGDTPPFPRELPDLHGWTFSGQRVGWSGRSDA
;
A
#
# COMPACT_ATOMS: atom_id res chain seq x y z
N MET A 1 -3.17 12.40 -20.23
CA MET A 1 -3.88 11.44 -21.10
C MET A 1 -4.51 10.42 -20.17
N PRO A 2 -5.75 9.94 -20.36
CA PRO A 2 -6.23 8.83 -19.54
C PRO A 2 -5.38 7.61 -19.88
N HIS A 3 -4.75 6.96 -18.90
CA HIS A 3 -4.20 5.63 -19.12
C HIS A 3 -5.36 4.70 -19.48
N ASP A 4 -5.18 3.83 -20.47
CA ASP A 4 -6.20 2.96 -21.05
C ASP A 4 -6.71 1.85 -20.08
N GLY A 5 -6.67 2.07 -18.76
CA GLY A 5 -7.00 1.10 -17.72
C GLY A 5 -6.04 -0.08 -17.62
N ARG A 6 -4.92 -0.05 -18.36
CA ARG A 6 -3.91 -1.12 -18.34
C ARG A 6 -3.02 -0.96 -17.13
N PRO A 7 -2.82 -2.02 -16.32
CA PRO A 7 -1.92 -1.96 -15.17
C PRO A 7 -0.48 -1.60 -15.59
N ILE A 8 0.07 -0.56 -14.99
CA ILE A 8 1.47 -0.14 -15.19
C ILE A 8 2.34 -0.59 -14.02
N ALA A 9 3.64 -0.76 -14.27
CA ALA A 9 4.57 -1.05 -13.19
C ALA A 9 4.59 0.09 -12.16
N LEU A 10 4.61 -0.25 -10.87
CA LEU A 10 4.88 0.72 -9.82
C LEU A 10 6.25 1.39 -10.06
N SER A 11 6.32 2.68 -9.77
CA SER A 11 7.58 3.42 -9.75
C SER A 11 8.53 2.83 -8.70
N PRO A 12 9.86 3.01 -8.85
CA PRO A 12 10.83 2.58 -7.83
C PRO A 12 10.48 3.13 -6.45
N THR A 13 10.07 4.39 -6.39
CA THR A 13 9.65 5.11 -5.19
C THR A 13 8.43 4.48 -4.52
N GLN A 14 7.37 4.18 -5.29
CA GLN A 14 6.17 3.48 -4.79
C GLN A 14 6.51 2.10 -4.25
N ARG A 15 7.34 1.34 -4.97
CA ARG A 15 7.75 -0.01 -4.56
C ARG A 15 8.57 0.02 -3.27
N MET A 16 9.49 0.98 -3.15
CA MET A 16 10.31 1.16 -1.96
C MET A 16 9.44 1.45 -0.73
N LEU A 17 8.49 2.38 -0.84
CA LEU A 17 7.60 2.73 0.26
C LEU A 17 6.75 1.55 0.73
N ILE A 18 6.10 0.84 -0.19
CA ILE A 18 5.31 -0.35 0.13
C ILE A 18 6.20 -1.40 0.81
N SER A 19 7.41 -1.66 0.29
CA SER A 19 8.33 -2.62 0.89
C SER A 19 8.69 -2.24 2.31
N THR A 20 9.10 -0.98 2.55
CA THR A 20 9.46 -0.50 3.88
C THR A 20 8.29 -0.60 4.86
N MET A 21 7.08 -0.21 4.45
CA MET A 21 5.90 -0.31 5.31
C MET A 21 5.57 -1.77 5.65
N LEU A 22 5.74 -2.70 4.71
CA LEU A 22 5.52 -4.12 4.97
C LEU A 22 6.61 -4.72 5.86
N ASP A 23 7.87 -4.33 5.68
CA ASP A 23 8.98 -4.80 6.51
C ASP A 23 8.83 -4.34 7.97
N GLU A 24 8.35 -3.11 8.19
CA GLU A 24 8.13 -2.56 9.53
C GLU A 24 6.85 -3.08 10.21
N LEU A 25 5.73 -3.13 9.47
CA LEU A 25 4.41 -3.38 10.06
C LEU A 25 3.88 -4.81 9.84
N ALA A 26 4.44 -5.53 8.88
CA ALA A 26 4.03 -6.89 8.54
C ALA A 26 5.23 -7.83 8.25
N PRO A 27 6.33 -7.84 9.04
CA PRO A 27 7.53 -8.62 8.73
C PRO A 27 7.29 -10.12 8.64
N ALA A 28 6.27 -10.63 9.34
CA ALA A 28 5.86 -12.04 9.28
C ALA A 28 5.01 -12.38 8.04
N ARG A 29 4.87 -11.49 7.05
CA ARG A 29 3.98 -11.61 5.88
C ARG A 29 4.72 -11.68 4.55
N PRO A 30 5.43 -12.78 4.27
CA PRO A 30 6.11 -12.97 2.99
C PRO A 30 5.13 -13.07 1.79
N ASP A 31 3.85 -13.36 2.05
CA ASP A 31 2.78 -13.25 1.06
C ASP A 31 2.58 -11.81 0.58
N LEU A 32 2.49 -10.84 1.49
CA LEU A 32 2.31 -9.43 1.14
C LEU A 32 3.55 -8.85 0.45
N ALA A 33 4.75 -9.24 0.88
CA ALA A 33 5.99 -8.85 0.20
C ALA A 33 6.04 -9.34 -1.26
N ARG A 34 5.59 -10.57 -1.53
CA ARG A 34 5.48 -11.10 -2.91
C ARG A 34 4.41 -10.39 -3.73
N GLN A 35 3.29 -10.08 -3.10
CA GLN A 35 2.26 -9.26 -3.74
C GLN A 35 2.84 -7.90 -4.15
N ALA A 36 3.54 -7.21 -3.26
CA ALA A 36 4.20 -5.93 -3.55
C ALA A 36 5.23 -6.04 -4.69
N ALA A 37 5.98 -7.14 -4.76
CA ALA A 37 6.92 -7.39 -5.85
C ALA A 37 6.23 -7.54 -7.22
N SER A 38 5.00 -8.08 -7.24
CA SER A 38 4.18 -8.26 -8.46
C SER A 38 3.19 -7.13 -8.73
N ALA A 39 3.06 -6.17 -7.80
CA ALA A 39 2.05 -5.13 -7.81
C ALA A 39 2.20 -4.17 -9.00
N ARG A 40 1.06 -3.75 -9.53
CA ARG A 40 0.92 -2.81 -10.64
C ARG A 40 -0.18 -1.79 -10.32
N ALA A 41 0.01 -0.55 -10.76
CA ALA A 41 -1.00 0.50 -10.60
C ALA A 41 -2.01 0.44 -11.75
N ILE A 42 -3.31 0.48 -11.46
CA ILE A 42 -4.39 0.59 -12.47
C ILE A 42 -4.75 2.04 -12.73
N SER A 43 -4.90 2.82 -11.66
CA SER A 43 -5.10 4.25 -11.72
C SER A 43 -3.80 4.92 -11.30
N ASN A 44 -3.13 5.56 -12.25
CA ASN A 44 -2.06 6.51 -11.94
C ASN A 44 -2.37 7.76 -12.71
N CYS A 45 -3.31 8.56 -12.22
CA CYS A 45 -3.79 9.65 -13.04
C CYS A 45 -2.65 10.67 -13.27
N ASP A 46 -2.40 11.03 -14.54
CA ASP A 46 -1.41 12.03 -14.96
C ASP A 46 -1.61 13.41 -14.29
N CYS A 47 -2.76 13.66 -13.65
CA CYS A 47 -3.03 14.81 -12.77
C CYS A 47 -2.04 14.93 -11.62
N GLY A 48 -1.36 13.84 -11.25
CA GLY A 48 -0.70 13.76 -9.95
C GLY A 48 -1.67 13.42 -8.84
N CYS A 49 -2.54 12.45 -9.07
CA CYS A 49 -3.46 12.05 -8.02
C CYS A 49 -2.69 11.22 -6.96
N PRO A 50 -2.92 11.49 -5.65
CA PRO A 50 -2.11 10.96 -4.55
C PRO A 50 -2.34 9.47 -4.27
N SER A 51 -3.50 8.95 -4.68
CA SER A 51 -3.88 7.55 -4.55
C SER A 51 -3.70 6.80 -5.88
N ILE A 52 -3.22 5.56 -5.74
CA ILE A 52 -3.13 4.58 -6.81
C ILE A 52 -3.82 3.27 -6.40
N ASP A 53 -4.70 2.78 -7.27
CA ASP A 53 -5.26 1.43 -7.13
C ASP A 53 -4.21 0.39 -7.52
N ILE A 54 -4.00 -0.60 -6.66
CA ILE A 54 -3.03 -1.67 -6.88
C ILE A 54 -3.76 -2.94 -7.31
N VAL A 55 -3.22 -3.57 -8.35
CA VAL A 55 -3.48 -4.98 -8.63
C VAL A 55 -2.23 -5.81 -8.52
N THR A 56 -2.40 -6.99 -7.94
CA THR A 56 -1.35 -7.97 -7.73
C THR A 56 -1.59 -9.16 -8.66
N ALA A 57 -0.55 -9.99 -8.86
CA ALA A 57 -0.76 -11.26 -9.54
C ALA A 57 -1.81 -12.08 -8.77
N PRO A 58 -2.68 -12.85 -9.44
CA PRO A 58 -3.64 -13.71 -8.76
C PRO A 58 -2.91 -14.61 -7.76
N GLN A 59 -3.48 -14.82 -6.58
CA GLN A 59 -2.85 -15.59 -5.51
C GLN A 59 -2.42 -17.00 -5.96
N SER A 60 -3.12 -17.60 -6.92
CA SER A 60 -2.77 -18.88 -7.54
C SER A 60 -1.46 -18.85 -8.34
N ALA A 61 -1.02 -17.67 -8.80
CA ALA A 61 0.26 -17.46 -9.47
C ALA A 61 1.40 -17.11 -8.49
N LEU A 62 1.09 -16.81 -7.23
CA LEU A 62 2.09 -16.63 -6.18
C LEU A 62 2.40 -17.99 -5.56
N LEU A 63 3.67 -18.40 -5.57
CA LEU A 63 4.10 -19.67 -4.98
C LEU A 63 3.77 -19.69 -3.48
N VAL A 64 2.74 -20.40 -3.03
CA VAL A 64 2.44 -20.50 -1.59
C VAL A 64 3.52 -21.33 -0.90
N THR A 65 4.20 -20.74 0.09
CA THR A 65 5.17 -21.42 0.96
C THR A 65 4.47 -21.88 2.24
N ASP A 66 4.99 -22.91 2.93
CA ASP A 66 4.39 -23.37 4.18
C ASP A 66 4.31 -22.27 5.25
N ALA A 67 5.27 -21.33 5.28
CA ALA A 67 5.22 -20.15 6.15
C ALA A 67 3.99 -19.24 5.91
N SER A 68 3.45 -19.19 4.69
CA SER A 68 2.22 -18.44 4.40
C SER A 68 0.95 -19.17 4.82
N ARG A 69 0.98 -20.49 5.05
CA ARG A 69 -0.20 -21.27 5.45
C ARG A 69 -0.52 -21.12 6.94
N ASP A 70 0.51 -21.01 7.76
CA ASP A 70 0.35 -20.93 9.22
C ASP A 70 0.16 -19.50 9.74
N THR A 71 0.27 -18.49 8.87
CA THR A 71 0.09 -17.10 9.27
C THR A 71 -1.36 -16.68 9.09
N PRO A 72 -2.08 -16.24 10.14
CA PRO A 72 -3.47 -15.82 10.03
C PRO A 72 -3.59 -14.63 9.06
N PRO A 73 -4.66 -14.55 8.24
CA PRO A 73 -4.79 -13.50 7.25
C PRO A 73 -4.83 -12.11 7.91
N LEU A 74 -4.17 -11.14 7.27
CA LEU A 74 -4.14 -9.75 7.68
C LEU A 74 -5.19 -9.09 6.82
N ASP A 75 -6.40 -9.07 7.35
CA ASP A 75 -7.56 -8.57 6.64
C ASP A 75 -8.00 -7.25 7.23
N ASP A 76 -8.41 -6.35 6.33
CA ASP A 76 -8.97 -5.05 6.64
C ASP A 76 -8.05 -4.26 7.56
N VAL A 77 -6.83 -4.01 7.06
CA VAL A 77 -5.82 -3.21 7.75
C VAL A 77 -5.33 -2.10 6.85
N ASP A 78 -5.22 -0.91 7.44
CA ASP A 78 -4.51 0.21 6.84
C ASP A 78 -3.18 0.38 7.54
N LEU A 79 -2.11 0.34 6.75
CA LEU A 79 -0.76 0.58 7.20
C LEU A 79 -0.45 2.04 6.92
N PHE A 80 -0.04 2.79 7.93
CA PHE A 80 0.25 4.21 7.85
C PHE A 80 1.75 4.44 8.00
N ALA A 81 2.26 5.39 7.23
CA ALA A 81 3.61 5.91 7.38
C ALA A 81 3.55 7.44 7.42
N PHE A 82 4.23 8.05 8.40
CA PHE A 82 4.24 9.49 8.61
C PHE A 82 5.67 10.01 8.54
N SER A 83 5.88 11.04 7.73
CA SER A 83 7.15 11.76 7.73
C SER A 83 7.33 12.49 9.07
N PRO A 84 8.57 12.64 9.57
CA PRO A 84 8.86 13.28 10.84
C PRO A 84 8.47 14.77 10.90
N ASP A 85 8.40 15.44 9.74
CA ASP A 85 7.95 16.82 9.61
C ASP A 85 6.42 16.96 9.52
N GLY A 86 5.68 15.84 9.51
CA GLY A 86 4.23 15.80 9.34
C GLY A 86 3.74 16.25 7.95
N GLY A 87 4.66 16.49 7.02
CA GLY A 87 4.36 17.01 5.69
C GLY A 87 3.83 15.97 4.72
N LEU A 88 4.14 14.69 4.91
CA LEU A 88 3.73 13.58 4.05
C LEU A 88 3.21 12.42 4.90
N TYR A 89 2.05 11.89 4.51
CA TYR A 89 1.54 10.64 5.04
C TYR A 89 1.23 9.66 3.90
N ALA A 90 1.51 8.39 4.13
CA ALA A 90 1.22 7.31 3.21
C ALA A 90 0.33 6.24 3.87
N VAL A 91 -0.57 5.66 3.09
CA VAL A 91 -1.46 4.58 3.51
C VAL A 91 -1.36 3.43 2.52
N VAL A 92 -1.08 2.22 3.01
CA VAL A 92 -1.19 0.97 2.23
C VAL A 92 -2.35 0.16 2.77
N SER A 93 -3.34 -0.08 1.92
CA SER A 93 -4.57 -0.79 2.28
C SER A 93 -4.46 -2.28 1.96
N VAL A 94 -4.64 -3.12 2.98
CA VAL A 94 -4.79 -4.58 2.84
C VAL A 94 -6.25 -4.95 3.07
N ARG A 95 -6.87 -5.63 2.09
CA ARG A 95 -8.26 -6.12 2.15
C ARG A 95 -8.28 -7.58 1.72
N ASN A 96 -8.95 -8.44 2.50
CA ASN A 96 -8.98 -9.89 2.23
C ASN A 96 -7.59 -10.49 1.94
N GLY A 97 -6.57 -10.05 2.68
CA GLY A 97 -5.18 -10.51 2.54
C GLY A 97 -4.49 -10.02 1.28
N GLN A 98 -5.05 -9.04 0.58
CA GLN A 98 -4.51 -8.50 -0.67
C GLN A 98 -4.18 -7.01 -0.54
N LEU A 99 -3.04 -6.61 -1.11
CA LEU A 99 -2.71 -5.20 -1.33
C LEU A 99 -3.69 -4.63 -2.36
N THR A 100 -4.37 -3.55 -1.99
CA THR A 100 -5.44 -2.95 -2.80
C THR A 100 -5.17 -1.52 -3.21
N GLU A 101 -4.49 -0.74 -2.37
CA GLU A 101 -4.31 0.69 -2.60
C GLU A 101 -3.02 1.18 -1.94
N LEU A 102 -2.40 2.17 -2.56
CA LEU A 102 -1.42 3.05 -1.94
C LEU A 102 -1.91 4.50 -2.11
N ASP A 103 -2.14 5.18 -0.99
CA ASP A 103 -2.43 6.61 -0.95
C ASP A 103 -1.25 7.36 -0.33
N CYS A 104 -0.91 8.54 -0.87
CA CYS A 104 0.18 9.39 -0.41
C CYS A 104 -0.24 10.84 -0.48
N THR A 105 -0.53 11.44 0.67
CA THR A 105 -1.04 12.80 0.74
C THR A 105 -0.10 13.68 1.55
N SER A 106 0.06 14.93 1.11
CA SER A 106 0.81 15.93 1.88
C SER A 106 -0.13 16.93 2.56
N HIS A 107 0.23 17.38 3.77
CA HIS A 107 -0.46 18.47 4.44
C HIS A 107 -0.09 19.80 3.74
N GLY A 108 -0.97 20.35 2.90
CA GLY A 108 -0.86 21.73 2.41
C GLY A 108 -1.34 21.99 0.99
N ASP A 109 -1.30 20.99 0.12
CA ASP A 109 -1.87 20.96 -1.21
C ASP A 109 -1.92 19.47 -1.62
N THR A 110 -2.64 19.13 -2.69
CA THR A 110 -2.64 17.76 -3.25
C THR A 110 -1.63 17.68 -4.40
N PRO A 111 -0.31 17.65 -4.15
CA PRO A 111 0.65 17.46 -5.21
C PRO A 111 0.56 16.02 -5.73
N PRO A 112 1.08 15.77 -6.96
CA PRO A 112 1.43 14.44 -7.41
C PRO A 112 2.13 13.62 -6.34
N PHE A 113 1.85 12.30 -6.35
CA PHE A 113 2.68 11.31 -5.68
C PHE A 113 4.16 11.71 -5.88
N PRO A 114 4.93 11.85 -4.80
CA PRO A 114 6.27 12.41 -4.88
C PRO A 114 7.12 11.54 -5.83
N ARG A 115 7.71 12.18 -6.86
CA ARG A 115 8.61 11.47 -7.80
C ARG A 115 9.77 10.83 -7.06
N GLU A 116 10.23 11.51 -6.02
CA GLU A 116 11.27 11.08 -5.11
C GLU A 116 10.71 11.16 -3.69
N LEU A 117 10.77 10.05 -2.95
CA LEU A 117 10.48 10.09 -1.52
C LEU A 117 11.69 10.73 -0.81
N PRO A 118 11.45 11.57 0.20
CA PRO A 118 12.53 11.95 1.10
C PRO A 118 13.06 10.70 1.80
N ASP A 119 14.24 10.84 2.41
CA ASP A 119 14.79 9.78 3.26
C ASP A 119 13.73 9.27 4.25
N LEU A 120 13.54 7.95 4.29
CA LEU A 120 12.59 7.30 5.18
C LEU A 120 13.10 7.23 6.64
N HIS A 121 14.35 7.65 6.88
CA HIS A 121 14.90 7.75 8.22
C HIS A 121 14.06 8.64 9.14
N GLY A 122 13.65 8.08 10.29
CA GLY A 122 12.85 8.79 11.28
C GLY A 122 11.35 8.86 10.97
N TRP A 123 10.89 8.19 9.92
CA TRP A 123 9.47 8.01 9.69
C TRP A 123 8.84 7.16 10.78
N THR A 124 7.58 7.45 11.09
CA THR A 124 6.79 6.67 12.05
C THR A 124 5.83 5.78 11.28
N PHE A 125 5.76 4.51 11.68
CA PHE A 125 4.90 3.51 11.06
C PHE A 125 3.85 3.04 12.07
N SER A 126 2.60 2.90 11.63
CA SER A 126 1.54 2.32 12.46
C SER A 126 0.56 1.51 11.62
N GLY A 127 -0.02 0.47 12.20
CA GLY A 127 -1.06 -0.33 11.55
C GLY A 127 -2.38 -0.18 12.30
N GLN A 128 -3.47 0.08 11.58
CA GLN A 128 -4.82 0.11 12.16
C GLN A 128 -5.69 -0.94 11.49
N ARG A 129 -6.31 -1.81 12.28
CA ARG A 129 -7.42 -2.62 11.77
C ARG A 129 -8.57 -1.68 11.42
N VAL A 130 -9.02 -1.74 10.17
CA VAL A 130 -10.23 -1.11 9.71
C VAL A 130 -11.39 -1.88 10.34
N GLY A 131 -11.73 -1.47 11.56
CA GLY A 131 -12.94 -1.96 12.20
C GLY A 131 -14.12 -1.50 11.36
N TRP A 132 -14.87 -2.45 10.80
CA TRP A 132 -16.23 -2.16 10.37
C TRP A 132 -16.98 -1.60 11.58
N SER A 133 -17.15 -0.28 11.64
CA SER A 133 -18.17 0.35 12.46
C SER A 133 -19.50 -0.02 11.81
N GLY A 134 -19.98 -1.21 12.16
CA GLY A 134 -21.33 -1.65 11.84
C GLY A 134 -22.28 -0.49 12.14
N ARG A 135 -23.02 -0.05 11.13
CA ARG A 135 -24.25 0.67 11.37
C ARG A 135 -25.09 -0.23 12.27
N SER A 136 -25.31 0.21 13.50
CA SER A 136 -26.39 -0.31 14.32
C SER A 136 -27.67 -0.15 13.51
N ASP A 137 -28.24 -1.25 13.07
CA ASP A 137 -29.66 -1.29 12.75
C ASP A 137 -30.41 -0.98 14.05
N ALA A 138 -31.15 0.13 14.05
CA ALA A 138 -32.26 0.41 14.95
C ALA A 138 -33.29 1.27 14.20
#